data_AF-A0A2P4X5K3-F1
#
_entry.id   AF-A0A2P4X5K3-F1
#
_cell.length_a   1.000
_cell.length_b   1.000
_cell.length_c   1.000
_cell.angle_alpha   90.00
_cell.angle_beta   90.00
_cell.angle_gamma   90.00
#
_symmetry.space_group_name_H-M   'P 1'
#
loop_
_entity.id
_entity.type
_entity.pdbx_description
1 polymer ?
#
loop_
_entity_poly.entity_id
_entity_poly.type
_entity_poly.pdbx_seq_one_letter_code
_entity_poly.pdbx_strand_id
1 'polypeptide(L)'
;MSSEFHASRQTWLNGPFLELKGGAIEGLVTEWWKASYKLSKSLVDDAPGSAEVALTLRERTEEFKAYLPVIQSLASPALQERHWEKLRHTIGFEESEEELTLQLLLDRGITQHLETIQEIGTFAEKEYSLQKNLSAMIAEWEKVEFQTAPYRETGTYLLRSTDDIVAQLDDHLVKTQTMRGSPYIKSIEKDYALWRKTMEDTVADPTFLTVIAMDKLLAKFQRANEKLDEIQKG
;
A
#
# COMPACT_ATOMS: atom_id res chain seq x y z
N MET A 1 16.24 26.77 -15.44
CA MET A 1 16.55 26.27 -14.09
C MET A 1 16.06 27.16 -12.93
N SER A 2 16.67 28.32 -12.62
CA SER A 2 16.23 29.13 -11.46
C SER A 2 14.77 29.61 -11.58
N SER A 3 14.39 30.09 -12.76
CA SER A 3 12.99 30.46 -13.08
C SER A 3 12.03 29.26 -13.05
N GLU A 4 12.47 28.08 -13.49
CA GLU A 4 11.65 26.85 -13.49
C GLU A 4 11.39 26.35 -12.07
N PHE A 5 12.43 26.34 -11.22
CA PHE A 5 12.29 26.03 -9.80
C PHE A 5 11.32 27.01 -9.13
N HIS A 6 11.47 28.32 -9.41
CA HIS A 6 10.55 29.31 -8.85
C HIS A 6 9.10 29.06 -9.27
N ALA A 7 8.83 28.85 -10.57
CA ALA A 7 7.48 28.55 -11.06
C ALA A 7 6.92 27.25 -10.44
N SER A 8 7.73 26.18 -10.42
CA SER A 8 7.32 24.88 -9.87
C SER A 8 7.05 24.97 -8.36
N ARG A 9 7.92 25.68 -7.61
CA ARG A 9 7.74 25.94 -6.18
C ARG A 9 6.43 26.67 -5.91
N GLN A 10 6.06 27.67 -6.71
CA GLN A 10 4.78 28.37 -6.53
C GLN A 10 3.59 27.43 -6.76
N THR A 11 3.66 26.56 -7.76
CA THR A 11 2.62 25.54 -7.98
C THR A 11 2.54 24.56 -6.82
N TRP A 12 3.68 24.07 -6.32
CA TRP A 12 3.70 23.10 -5.21
C TRP A 12 3.25 23.69 -3.88
N LEU A 13 3.47 24.98 -3.67
CA LEU A 13 3.05 25.68 -2.46
C LEU A 13 1.54 25.95 -2.44
N ASN A 14 0.96 26.36 -3.57
CA ASN A 14 -0.40 26.88 -3.61
C ASN A 14 -1.41 25.94 -4.28
N GLY A 15 -0.94 24.88 -4.93
CA GLY A 15 -1.82 23.87 -5.53
C GLY A 15 -2.42 22.90 -4.50
N PRO A 16 -3.39 22.06 -4.92
CA PRO A 16 -4.00 21.07 -4.05
C PRO A 16 -2.96 20.11 -3.50
N PHE A 17 -2.92 19.96 -2.17
CA PHE A 17 -1.88 19.17 -1.52
C PHE A 17 -1.88 17.70 -1.95
N LEU A 18 -3.06 17.10 -2.11
CA LEU A 18 -3.22 15.69 -2.47
C LEU A 18 -2.73 15.36 -3.89
N GLU A 19 -2.59 16.36 -4.76
CA GLU A 19 -2.05 16.16 -6.12
C GLU A 19 -0.50 16.15 -6.14
N LEU A 20 0.15 16.52 -5.03
CA LEU A 20 1.60 16.58 -4.95
C LEU A 20 2.23 15.19 -5.01
N LYS A 21 3.01 14.95 -6.07
CA LYS A 21 3.75 13.70 -6.26
C LYS A 21 5.12 13.79 -5.58
N GLY A 22 5.18 13.48 -4.29
CA GLY A 22 6.38 13.62 -3.45
C GLY A 22 7.67 13.08 -4.09
N GLY A 23 7.65 11.87 -4.64
CA GLY A 23 8.83 11.27 -5.28
C GLY A 23 9.29 12.00 -6.57
N ALA A 24 8.34 12.52 -7.37
CA ALA A 24 8.68 13.28 -8.58
C ALA A 24 9.26 14.67 -8.22
N ILE A 25 8.67 15.32 -7.21
CA ILE A 25 9.13 16.61 -6.68
C ILE A 25 10.54 16.47 -6.09
N GLU A 26 10.79 15.44 -5.27
CA GLU A 26 12.11 15.14 -4.72
C GLU A 26 13.17 14.93 -5.81
N GLY A 27 12.83 14.21 -6.87
CA GLY A 27 13.70 14.01 -8.02
C GLY A 27 14.13 15.33 -8.66
N LEU A 28 13.17 16.21 -8.97
CA LEU A 28 13.43 17.52 -9.56
C LEU A 28 14.26 18.43 -8.63
N VAL A 29 13.88 18.51 -7.36
CA VAL A 29 14.59 19.33 -6.36
C VAL A 29 16.04 18.84 -6.19
N THR A 30 16.25 17.52 -6.19
CA THR A 30 17.59 16.93 -6.10
C THR A 30 18.42 17.21 -7.35
N GLU A 31 17.81 17.14 -8.54
CA GLU A 31 18.47 17.48 -9.80
C GLU A 31 18.93 18.95 -9.81
N TRP A 32 18.03 19.88 -9.51
CA TRP A 32 18.37 21.30 -9.45
C TRP A 32 19.40 21.62 -8.37
N TRP A 33 19.37 20.94 -7.22
CA TRP A 33 20.37 21.09 -6.18
C TRP A 33 21.78 20.61 -6.61
N LYS A 34 21.86 19.50 -7.35
CA LYS A 34 23.14 19.01 -7.90
C LYS A 34 23.66 19.94 -9.00
N ALA A 35 22.77 20.38 -9.88
CA ALA A 35 23.13 21.22 -11.01
C ALA A 35 23.56 22.62 -10.55
N SER A 36 22.88 23.21 -9.58
CA SER A 36 23.23 24.51 -8.98
C SER A 36 24.61 24.47 -8.30
N TYR A 37 24.95 23.38 -7.61
CA TYR A 37 26.30 23.19 -7.07
C TYR A 37 27.37 23.20 -8.16
N LYS A 38 27.17 22.40 -9.21
CA LYS A 38 28.13 22.28 -10.31
C LYS A 38 28.33 23.63 -10.99
N LEU A 39 27.25 24.34 -11.29
CA LEU A 39 27.29 25.67 -11.93
C LEU A 39 27.96 26.72 -11.04
N SER A 40 27.70 26.71 -9.73
CA SER A 40 28.34 27.65 -8.79
C SER A 40 29.86 27.49 -8.76
N LYS A 41 30.38 26.27 -8.94
CA LYS A 41 31.81 26.00 -8.97
C LYS A 41 32.44 26.28 -10.32
N SER A 42 31.75 25.98 -11.42
CA SER A 42 32.31 26.16 -12.76
C SER A 42 32.31 27.62 -13.24
N LEU A 43 31.41 28.45 -12.71
CA LEU A 43 31.23 29.83 -13.17
C LEU A 43 31.95 30.87 -12.30
N VAL A 44 32.64 30.45 -11.23
CA VAL A 44 33.20 31.38 -10.24
C VAL A 44 34.26 32.31 -10.84
N ASP A 45 35.08 31.81 -11.77
CA ASP A 45 36.17 32.57 -12.38
C ASP A 45 35.69 33.35 -13.62
N ASP A 46 34.83 32.74 -14.46
CA ASP A 46 34.41 33.30 -15.75
C ASP A 46 33.16 34.21 -15.67
N ALA A 47 32.26 33.95 -14.71
CA ALA A 47 30.97 34.62 -14.60
C ALA A 47 30.47 34.66 -13.15
N PRO A 48 31.12 35.45 -12.25
CA PRO A 48 30.85 35.43 -10.82
C PRO A 48 29.40 35.76 -10.46
N GLY A 49 28.74 36.67 -11.18
CA GLY A 49 27.32 36.98 -10.97
C GLY A 49 26.40 35.78 -11.27
N SER A 50 26.72 34.99 -12.30
CA SER A 50 25.99 33.75 -12.60
C SER A 50 26.25 32.65 -11.58
N ALA A 51 27.48 32.60 -11.04
CA ALA A 51 27.83 31.69 -9.94
C ALA A 51 27.02 32.01 -8.67
N GLU A 52 26.84 33.29 -8.35
CA GLU A 52 26.03 33.74 -7.21
C GLU A 52 24.54 33.38 -7.36
N VAL A 53 23.97 33.53 -8.57
CA VAL A 53 22.60 33.08 -8.86
C VAL A 53 22.47 31.56 -8.68
N ALA A 54 23.49 30.79 -9.08
CA ALA A 54 23.52 29.35 -8.87
C ALA A 54 23.60 28.99 -7.37
N LEU A 55 24.38 29.72 -6.56
CA LEU A 55 24.39 29.55 -5.10
C LEU A 55 23.04 29.86 -4.47
N THR A 56 22.39 30.95 -4.89
CA THR A 56 21.04 31.31 -4.42
C THR A 56 20.03 30.20 -4.74
N LEU A 57 20.08 29.62 -5.94
CA LEU A 57 19.23 28.49 -6.30
C LEU A 57 19.51 27.26 -5.42
N ARG A 58 20.79 27.01 -5.10
CA ARG A 58 21.19 25.91 -4.22
C ARG A 58 20.60 26.07 -2.81
N GLU A 59 20.72 27.24 -2.22
CA GLU A 59 20.16 27.54 -0.90
C GLU A 59 18.63 27.35 -0.88
N ARG A 60 17.94 27.87 -1.89
CA ARG A 60 16.47 27.72 -1.98
C ARG A 60 16.02 26.28 -2.20
N THR A 61 16.78 25.50 -2.97
CA THR A 61 16.48 24.06 -3.16
C THR A 61 16.77 23.27 -1.89
N GLU A 62 17.80 23.65 -1.13
CA GLU A 62 18.09 23.04 0.17
C GLU A 62 17.00 23.35 1.20
N GLU A 63 16.54 24.60 1.27
CA GLU A 63 15.42 24.99 2.13
C GLU A 63 14.15 24.20 1.79
N PHE A 64 13.82 24.07 0.51
CA PHE A 64 12.63 23.34 0.08
C PHE A 64 12.72 21.83 0.37
N LYS A 65 13.93 21.24 0.38
CA LYS A 65 14.11 19.82 0.77
C LYS A 65 13.62 19.53 2.17
N ALA A 66 13.68 20.50 3.09
CA ALA A 66 13.17 20.33 4.44
C ALA A 66 11.66 20.04 4.48
N TYR A 67 10.92 20.39 3.42
CA TYR A 67 9.47 20.16 3.33
C TYR A 67 9.10 18.84 2.63
N LEU A 68 10.06 18.19 1.94
CA LEU A 68 9.80 16.93 1.22
C LEU A 68 9.20 15.83 2.12
N PRO A 69 9.64 15.64 3.38
CA PRO A 69 9.04 14.62 4.24
C PRO A 69 7.55 14.88 4.54
N VAL A 70 7.15 16.14 4.66
CA VAL A 70 5.74 16.53 4.84
C VAL A 70 4.96 16.17 3.58
N ILE A 71 5.46 16.52 2.40
CA ILE A 71 4.84 16.20 1.11
C ILE A 71 4.68 14.68 0.97
N GLN A 72 5.74 13.92 1.22
CA GLN A 72 5.70 12.46 1.11
C GLN A 72 4.71 11.81 2.08
N SER A 73 4.63 12.32 3.31
CA SER A 73 3.80 11.73 4.36
C SER A 73 2.32 12.08 4.15
N LEU A 74 2.01 13.35 3.86
CA LEU A 74 0.64 13.86 3.79
C LEU A 74 -0.02 13.65 2.43
N ALA A 75 0.75 13.48 1.34
CA ALA A 75 0.18 13.16 0.03
C ALA A 75 0.08 11.64 -0.21
N SER A 76 0.39 10.83 0.82
CA SER A 76 0.31 9.39 0.72
C SER A 76 -1.16 8.92 0.67
N PRO A 77 -1.51 8.03 -0.28
CA PRO A 77 -2.83 7.39 -0.31
C PRO A 77 -3.03 6.39 0.84
N ALA A 78 -1.99 6.10 1.63
CA ALA A 78 -2.10 5.29 2.84
C ALA A 78 -2.83 6.02 3.97
N LEU A 79 -2.88 7.36 3.93
CA LEU A 79 -3.65 8.13 4.88
C LEU A 79 -5.14 7.88 4.67
N GLN A 80 -5.84 7.70 5.79
CA GLN A 80 -7.27 7.45 5.87
C GLN A 80 -7.83 8.42 6.91
N GLU A 81 -9.15 8.57 6.98
CA GLU A 81 -9.79 9.57 7.84
C GLU A 81 -9.27 9.58 9.29
N ARG A 82 -9.08 8.41 9.91
CA ARG A 82 -8.50 8.31 11.27
C ARG A 82 -7.12 8.96 11.42
N HIS A 83 -6.30 8.92 10.36
CA HIS A 83 -4.97 9.51 10.34
C HIS A 83 -5.08 11.03 10.23
N TRP A 84 -5.98 11.50 9.37
CA TRP A 84 -6.30 12.92 9.23
C TRP A 84 -6.90 13.52 10.49
N GLU A 85 -7.81 12.82 11.16
CA GLU A 85 -8.32 13.20 12.48
C GLU A 85 -7.20 13.37 13.52
N LYS A 86 -6.26 12.41 13.56
CA LYS A 86 -5.11 12.48 14.46
C LYS A 86 -4.19 13.66 14.12
N LEU A 87 -3.95 13.91 12.83
CA LEU A 87 -3.17 15.05 12.35
C LEU A 87 -3.84 16.38 12.72
N ARG A 88 -5.15 16.53 12.44
CA ARG A 88 -5.95 17.71 12.81
C ARG A 88 -5.90 18.00 14.29
N HIS A 89 -6.07 16.98 15.13
CA HIS A 89 -5.98 17.11 16.58
C HIS A 89 -4.57 17.50 17.07
N THR A 90 -3.51 17.00 16.42
CA THR A 90 -2.12 17.25 16.85
C THR A 90 -1.62 18.61 16.39
N ILE A 91 -1.91 18.99 15.14
CA ILE A 91 -1.38 20.18 14.48
C ILE A 91 -2.33 21.38 14.67
N GLY A 92 -3.61 21.14 14.90
CA GLY A 92 -4.61 22.18 15.16
C GLY A 92 -5.12 22.87 13.89
N PHE A 93 -5.54 22.07 12.90
CA PHE A 93 -6.23 22.55 11.70
C PHE A 93 -7.61 21.91 11.56
N GLU A 94 -8.56 22.65 11.00
CA GLU A 94 -9.97 22.23 10.82
C GLU A 94 -10.33 22.00 9.35
N GLU A 95 -9.50 22.51 8.45
CA GLU A 95 -9.63 22.42 7.01
C GLU A 95 -9.63 20.95 6.55
N SER A 96 -10.45 20.65 5.54
CA SER A 96 -10.45 19.32 4.90
C SER A 96 -9.13 19.10 4.14
N GLU A 97 -8.69 17.85 4.03
CA GLU A 97 -7.53 17.46 3.23
C GLU A 97 -7.59 17.92 1.77
N GLU A 98 -8.79 18.12 1.22
CA GLU A 98 -9.03 18.62 -0.14
C GLU A 98 -8.70 20.11 -0.29
N GLU A 99 -8.79 20.87 0.81
CA GLU A 99 -8.56 22.32 0.86
C GLU A 99 -7.13 22.66 1.27
N LEU A 100 -6.35 21.66 1.71
CA LEU A 100 -4.98 21.87 2.15
C LEU A 100 -4.08 22.28 0.98
N THR A 101 -3.20 23.24 1.26
CA THR A 101 -2.06 23.59 0.42
C THR A 101 -0.79 23.52 1.26
N LEU A 102 0.37 23.30 0.64
CA LEU A 102 1.62 23.26 1.39
C LEU A 102 1.92 24.62 2.03
N GLN A 103 1.56 25.72 1.37
CA GLN A 103 1.70 27.07 1.93
C GLN A 103 0.87 27.25 3.20
N LEU A 104 -0.40 26.83 3.20
CA LEU A 104 -1.25 26.88 4.39
C LEU A 104 -0.63 26.12 5.56
N LEU A 105 -0.12 24.91 5.31
CA LEU A 105 0.54 24.12 6.34
C LEU A 105 1.82 24.81 6.85
N LEU A 106 2.64 25.39 5.96
CA LEU A 106 3.82 26.15 6.36
C LEU A 106 3.47 27.37 7.21
N ASP A 107 2.42 28.11 6.85
CA ASP A 107 1.94 29.28 7.60
C ASP A 107 1.45 28.90 9.02
N ARG A 108 0.96 27.67 9.17
CA ARG A 108 0.57 27.06 10.46
C ARG A 108 1.74 26.44 11.23
N GLY A 109 2.97 26.55 10.71
CA GLY A 109 4.15 26.04 11.39
C GLY A 109 4.27 24.51 11.36
N ILE A 110 3.78 23.86 10.29
CA ILE A 110 3.85 22.39 10.11
C ILE A 110 5.26 21.79 10.31
N THR A 111 6.30 22.60 10.09
CA THR A 111 7.71 22.21 10.30
C THR A 111 8.03 21.88 11.75
N GLN A 112 7.29 22.41 12.72
CA GLN A 112 7.43 22.08 14.14
C GLN A 112 6.86 20.69 14.48
N HIS A 113 6.01 20.15 13.61
CA HIS A 113 5.33 18.87 13.77
C HIS A 113 5.87 17.78 12.83
N LEU A 114 7.04 18.01 12.21
CA LEU A 114 7.63 17.13 11.19
C LEU A 114 7.74 15.68 11.67
N GLU A 115 8.27 15.48 12.88
CA GLU A 115 8.47 14.16 13.47
C GLU A 115 7.13 13.43 13.63
N THR A 116 6.12 14.09 14.20
CA THR A 116 4.79 13.50 14.38
C THR A 116 4.10 13.18 13.05
N ILE A 117 4.27 14.03 12.03
CA ILE A 117 3.73 13.78 10.69
C ILE A 117 4.39 12.56 10.07
N GLN A 118 5.71 12.44 10.17
CA GLN A 118 6.44 11.29 9.66
C GLN A 118 6.09 10.01 10.40
N GLU A 119 5.88 10.07 11.72
CA GLU A 119 5.43 8.93 12.51
C GLU A 119 4.04 8.46 12.06
N ILE A 120 3.08 9.38 11.90
CA ILE A 120 1.73 9.06 11.44
C ILE A 120 1.76 8.52 10.01
N GLY A 121 2.50 9.18 9.11
CA GLY A 121 2.66 8.74 7.72
C GLY A 121 3.29 7.35 7.63
N THR A 122 4.36 7.10 8.39
CA THR A 122 5.01 5.78 8.44
C THR A 122 4.07 4.72 8.99
N PHE A 123 3.32 5.04 10.04
CA PHE A 123 2.32 4.13 10.61
C PHE A 123 1.27 3.78 9.56
N ALA A 124 0.70 4.78 8.87
CA ALA A 124 -0.29 4.62 7.83
C ALA A 124 0.23 3.76 6.67
N GLU A 125 1.45 3.99 6.19
CA GLU A 125 2.09 3.19 5.14
C GLU A 125 2.24 1.71 5.53
N LYS A 126 2.61 1.45 6.80
CA LYS A 126 2.73 0.07 7.29
C LYS A 126 1.37 -0.62 7.39
N GLU A 127 0.32 0.08 7.85
CA GLU A 127 -1.04 -0.44 7.84
C GLU A 127 -1.51 -0.74 6.41
N TYR A 128 -1.31 0.21 5.50
CA TYR A 128 -1.73 0.09 4.12
C TYR A 128 -1.02 -1.06 3.39
N SER A 129 0.27 -1.28 3.68
CA SER A 129 1.00 -2.45 3.18
C SER A 129 0.39 -3.76 3.66
N LEU A 130 -0.02 -3.86 4.93
CA LEU A 130 -0.70 -5.06 5.43
C LEU A 130 -2.06 -5.25 4.75
N GLN A 131 -2.83 -4.17 4.57
CA GLN A 131 -4.12 -4.22 3.90
C GLN A 131 -3.98 -4.69 2.44
N LYS A 132 -2.97 -4.18 1.72
CA LYS A 132 -2.64 -4.63 0.37
C LYS A 132 -2.26 -6.10 0.32
N ASN A 133 -1.43 -6.56 1.25
CA ASN A 133 -1.04 -7.98 1.32
C ASN A 133 -2.25 -8.88 1.58
N LEU A 134 -3.16 -8.49 2.49
CA LEU A 134 -4.40 -9.22 2.73
C LEU A 134 -5.29 -9.26 1.49
N SER A 135 -5.49 -8.11 0.85
CA SER A 135 -6.33 -8.00 -0.35
C SER A 135 -5.75 -8.80 -1.53
N ALA A 136 -4.43 -8.81 -1.68
CA ALA A 136 -3.75 -9.62 -2.69
C ALA A 136 -3.97 -11.11 -2.44
N MET A 137 -3.81 -11.58 -1.20
CA MET A 137 -4.10 -12.97 -0.85
C MET A 137 -5.56 -13.32 -1.19
N ILE A 138 -6.52 -12.48 -0.82
CA ILE A 138 -7.94 -12.71 -1.16
C ILE A 138 -8.15 -12.81 -2.67
N ALA A 139 -7.61 -11.87 -3.44
CA ALA A 139 -7.75 -11.84 -4.90
C ALA A 139 -7.06 -13.01 -5.62
N GLU A 140 -6.01 -13.58 -5.03
CA GLU A 140 -5.37 -14.80 -5.53
C GLU A 140 -6.30 -16.01 -5.34
N TRP A 141 -7.04 -16.08 -4.24
CA TRP A 141 -8.01 -17.16 -3.97
C TRP A 141 -9.28 -17.06 -4.80
N GLU A 142 -9.72 -15.87 -5.19
CA GLU A 142 -10.85 -15.68 -6.12
C GLU A 142 -10.62 -16.36 -7.49
N LYS A 143 -9.36 -16.58 -7.86
CA LYS A 143 -8.96 -17.19 -9.14
C LYS A 143 -8.70 -18.69 -9.04
N VAL A 144 -8.77 -19.27 -7.84
CA VAL A 144 -8.49 -20.69 -7.62
C VAL A 144 -9.68 -21.50 -8.11
N GLU A 145 -9.43 -22.39 -9.09
CA GLU A 145 -10.43 -23.30 -9.63
C GLU A 145 -9.95 -24.75 -9.51
N PHE A 146 -10.82 -25.61 -9.01
CA PHE A 146 -10.57 -27.04 -8.97
C PHE A 146 -10.68 -27.64 -10.36
N GLN A 147 -9.55 -28.15 -10.87
CA GLN A 147 -9.53 -28.80 -12.16
C GLN A 147 -10.11 -30.22 -12.07
N THR A 148 -10.99 -30.57 -13.00
CA THR A 148 -11.56 -31.92 -13.10
C THR A 148 -11.28 -32.54 -14.46
N ALA A 149 -11.30 -33.87 -14.53
CA ALA A 149 -11.15 -34.64 -15.76
C ALA A 149 -12.22 -35.72 -15.85
N PRO A 150 -12.82 -35.96 -17.04
CA PRO A 150 -13.81 -37.02 -17.19
C PRO A 150 -13.22 -38.39 -16.87
N TYR A 151 -13.96 -39.18 -16.10
CA TYR A 151 -13.60 -40.54 -15.75
C TYR A 151 -14.22 -41.54 -16.72
N ARG A 152 -13.42 -41.94 -17.72
CA ARG A 152 -13.82 -42.91 -18.74
C ARG A 152 -15.16 -42.48 -19.39
N GLU A 153 -16.06 -43.41 -19.66
CA GLU A 153 -17.40 -43.15 -20.22
C GLU A 153 -18.51 -43.15 -19.16
N THR A 154 -18.16 -43.00 -17.87
CA THR A 154 -19.14 -43.12 -16.78
C THR A 154 -20.03 -41.90 -16.60
N GLY A 155 -19.73 -40.79 -17.29
CA GLY A 155 -20.37 -39.48 -17.06
C GLY A 155 -19.94 -38.80 -15.75
N THR A 156 -18.94 -39.34 -15.04
CA THR A 156 -18.39 -38.75 -13.80
C THR A 156 -17.04 -38.08 -14.05
N TYR A 157 -16.60 -37.22 -13.13
CA TYR A 157 -15.36 -36.45 -13.25
C TYR A 157 -14.48 -36.71 -12.02
N LEU A 158 -13.18 -36.94 -12.25
CA LEU A 158 -12.17 -37.00 -11.20
C LEU A 158 -11.59 -35.60 -10.98
N LEU A 159 -11.35 -35.27 -9.71
CA LEU A 159 -10.52 -34.13 -9.34
C LEU A 159 -9.07 -34.40 -9.78
N ARG A 160 -8.44 -33.41 -10.42
CA ARG A 160 -7.00 -33.45 -10.72
C ARG A 160 -6.19 -33.13 -9.46
N SER A 161 -4.86 -33.14 -9.57
CA SER A 161 -3.99 -32.74 -8.45
C SER A 161 -4.40 -31.36 -7.92
N THR A 162 -4.41 -31.26 -6.60
CA THR A 162 -4.64 -30.03 -5.83
C THR A 162 -3.37 -29.56 -5.14
N ASP A 163 -2.21 -30.11 -5.50
CA ASP A 163 -0.94 -29.84 -4.80
C ASP A 163 -0.59 -28.35 -4.80
N ASP A 164 -0.83 -27.65 -5.92
CA ASP A 164 -0.61 -26.20 -6.03
C ASP A 164 -1.57 -25.39 -5.14
N ILE A 165 -2.81 -25.84 -4.99
CA ILE A 165 -3.82 -25.20 -4.13
C ILE A 165 -3.44 -25.36 -2.66
N VAL A 166 -2.98 -26.55 -2.27
CA VAL A 166 -2.49 -26.82 -0.91
C VAL A 166 -1.23 -26.01 -0.62
N ALA A 167 -0.28 -25.95 -1.55
CA ALA A 167 0.92 -25.14 -1.40
C ALA A 167 0.60 -23.64 -1.21
N GLN A 168 -0.36 -23.09 -1.96
CA GLN A 168 -0.82 -21.71 -1.79
C GLN A 168 -1.48 -21.48 -0.42
N LEU A 169 -2.26 -22.44 0.06
CA LEU A 169 -2.89 -22.41 1.38
C LEU A 169 -1.87 -22.36 2.51
N ASP A 170 -0.87 -23.24 2.46
CA ASP A 170 0.21 -23.27 3.45
C ASP A 170 1.02 -21.97 3.45
N ASP A 171 1.36 -21.44 2.27
CA ASP A 171 2.06 -20.17 2.13
C ASP A 171 1.24 -19.00 2.72
N HIS A 172 -0.06 -18.94 2.45
CA HIS A 172 -0.93 -17.88 2.96
C HIS A 172 -1.16 -18.01 4.49
N LEU A 173 -1.15 -19.22 5.04
CA LEU A 173 -1.17 -19.43 6.49
C LEU A 173 0.12 -18.92 7.15
N VAL A 174 1.29 -19.14 6.55
CA VAL A 174 2.55 -18.59 7.05
C VAL A 174 2.55 -17.06 6.97
N LYS A 175 2.15 -16.49 5.83
CA LYS A 175 2.05 -15.03 5.64
C LYS A 175 1.11 -14.40 6.68
N THR A 176 -0.06 -14.98 6.88
CA THR A 176 -1.01 -14.49 7.88
C THR A 176 -0.44 -14.58 9.30
N GLN A 177 0.31 -15.64 9.64
CA GLN A 177 0.98 -15.73 10.94
C GLN A 177 2.00 -14.58 11.15
N THR A 178 2.79 -14.24 10.14
CA THR A 178 3.71 -13.10 10.19
C THR A 178 2.98 -11.77 10.36
N MET A 179 1.88 -11.57 9.63
CA MET A 179 1.07 -10.36 9.73
C MET A 179 0.53 -10.13 11.15
N ARG A 180 0.12 -11.20 11.86
CA ARG A 180 -0.38 -11.12 13.25
C ARG A 180 0.57 -10.45 14.22
N GLY A 181 1.87 -10.71 14.06
CA GLY A 181 2.90 -10.16 14.93
C GLY A 181 3.15 -8.67 14.71
N SER A 182 2.55 -8.07 13.68
CA SER A 182 2.74 -6.68 13.34
C SER A 182 1.96 -5.75 14.26
N PRO A 183 2.59 -4.69 14.83
CA PRO A 183 1.88 -3.70 15.63
C PRO A 183 0.88 -2.86 14.81
N TYR A 184 0.97 -2.91 13.48
CA TYR A 184 0.15 -2.15 12.53
C TYR A 184 -1.13 -2.91 12.09
N ILE A 185 -1.42 -4.08 12.66
CA ILE A 185 -2.56 -4.91 12.21
C ILE A 185 -3.91 -4.40 12.72
N LYS A 186 -3.92 -3.55 13.74
CA LYS A 186 -5.12 -3.22 14.54
C LYS A 186 -6.31 -2.75 13.70
N SER A 187 -6.09 -1.92 12.67
CA SER A 187 -7.15 -1.41 11.80
C SER A 187 -7.79 -2.49 10.93
N ILE A 188 -7.05 -3.53 10.56
CA ILE A 188 -7.50 -4.64 9.70
C ILE A 188 -7.72 -5.95 10.48
N GLU A 189 -7.66 -5.92 11.81
CA GLU A 189 -7.63 -7.11 12.66
C GLU A 189 -8.84 -8.02 12.45
N LYS A 190 -10.03 -7.43 12.24
CA LYS A 190 -11.27 -8.18 11.98
C LYS A 190 -11.20 -8.96 10.66
N ASP A 191 -10.85 -8.27 9.57
CA ASP A 191 -10.77 -8.86 8.23
C ASP A 191 -9.67 -9.91 8.18
N TYR A 192 -8.53 -9.61 8.80
CA TYR A 192 -7.43 -10.53 8.99
C TYR A 192 -7.85 -11.80 9.75
N ALA A 193 -8.55 -11.65 10.89
CA ALA A 193 -8.96 -12.78 11.71
C ALA A 193 -9.97 -13.67 10.98
N LEU A 194 -10.90 -13.07 10.24
CA LEU A 194 -11.85 -13.79 9.39
C LEU A 194 -11.12 -14.56 8.28
N TRP A 195 -10.19 -13.91 7.58
CA TRP A 195 -9.40 -14.53 6.53
C TRP A 195 -8.59 -15.70 7.04
N ARG A 196 -7.85 -15.49 8.14
CA ARG A 196 -7.06 -16.53 8.79
C ARG A 196 -7.92 -17.73 9.19
N LYS A 197 -9.04 -17.48 9.88
CA LYS A 197 -9.96 -18.54 10.27
C LYS A 197 -10.46 -19.31 9.05
N THR A 198 -10.79 -18.61 7.97
CA THR A 198 -11.22 -19.24 6.71
C THR A 198 -10.14 -20.16 6.15
N MET A 199 -8.87 -19.73 6.15
CA MET A 199 -7.74 -20.57 5.71
C MET A 199 -7.53 -21.78 6.65
N GLU A 200 -7.59 -21.59 7.97
CA GLU A 200 -7.45 -22.67 8.96
C GLU A 200 -8.57 -23.71 8.83
N ASP A 201 -9.82 -23.25 8.70
CA ASP A 201 -10.98 -24.12 8.50
C ASP A 201 -10.89 -24.86 7.15
N THR A 202 -10.30 -24.24 6.11
CA THR A 202 -10.04 -24.88 4.81
C THR A 202 -8.99 -25.99 4.89
N VAL A 203 -7.98 -25.84 5.75
CA VAL A 203 -7.01 -26.92 6.02
C VAL A 203 -7.68 -28.07 6.77
N ALA A 204 -8.49 -27.76 7.77
CA ALA A 204 -9.17 -28.76 8.59
C ALA A 204 -10.23 -29.54 7.79
N ASP A 205 -10.92 -28.85 6.89
CA ASP A 205 -11.89 -29.40 5.97
C ASP A 205 -11.75 -28.74 4.58
N PRO A 206 -11.15 -29.43 3.60
CA PRO A 206 -11.02 -28.89 2.24
C PRO A 206 -12.36 -28.56 1.57
N THR A 207 -13.49 -29.06 2.08
CA THR A 207 -14.83 -28.69 1.61
C THR A 207 -15.33 -27.36 2.18
N PHE A 208 -14.65 -26.75 3.15
CA PHE A 208 -15.07 -25.51 3.82
C PHE A 208 -15.24 -24.32 2.85
N LEU A 209 -14.31 -24.12 1.90
CA LEU A 209 -14.46 -23.09 0.86
C LEU A 209 -15.66 -23.37 -0.07
N THR A 210 -16.03 -24.64 -0.25
CA THR A 210 -17.20 -25.02 -1.06
C THR A 210 -18.53 -24.82 -0.33
N VAL A 211 -18.55 -24.89 1.01
CA VAL A 211 -19.77 -24.71 1.82
C VAL A 211 -20.27 -23.26 1.80
N ILE A 212 -19.38 -22.28 1.68
CA ILE A 212 -19.78 -20.86 1.55
C ILE A 212 -20.42 -20.58 0.17
N ALA A 213 -20.12 -21.39 -0.85
CA ALA A 213 -20.59 -21.17 -2.22
C ALA A 213 -21.67 -22.16 -2.70
N MET A 214 -21.79 -23.37 -2.13
CA MET A 214 -22.57 -24.43 -2.77
C MET A 214 -23.20 -25.43 -1.78
N ASP A 215 -24.44 -25.12 -1.36
CA ASP A 215 -25.36 -26.02 -0.60
C ASP A 215 -25.59 -27.41 -1.23
N LYS A 216 -25.11 -27.67 -2.45
CA LYS A 216 -25.46 -28.87 -3.24
C LYS A 216 -24.29 -29.79 -3.59
N LEU A 217 -23.05 -29.42 -3.27
CA LEU A 217 -21.86 -30.20 -3.64
C LEU A 217 -21.56 -31.32 -2.63
N LEU A 218 -21.67 -31.04 -1.33
CA LEU A 218 -21.42 -32.01 -0.26
C LEU A 218 -22.34 -33.24 -0.36
N ALA A 219 -23.64 -33.03 -0.59
CA ALA A 219 -24.62 -34.12 -0.73
C ALA A 219 -24.37 -35.01 -1.95
N LYS A 220 -23.75 -34.47 -3.01
CA LYS A 220 -23.40 -35.24 -4.22
C LYS A 220 -22.15 -36.07 -4.00
N PHE A 221 -21.15 -35.53 -3.30
CA PHE A 221 -19.93 -36.27 -2.96
C PHE A 221 -20.19 -37.37 -1.92
N GLN A 222 -21.01 -37.12 -0.90
CA GLN A 222 -21.41 -38.12 0.08
C GLN A 222 -22.14 -39.30 -0.58
N ARG A 223 -23.13 -39.04 -1.45
CA ARG A 223 -23.82 -40.09 -2.21
C ARG A 223 -22.92 -40.86 -3.18
N ALA A 224 -21.93 -40.19 -3.76
CA ALA A 224 -20.98 -40.85 -4.65
C ALA A 224 -20.05 -41.80 -3.88
N ASN A 225 -19.60 -41.40 -2.68
CA ASN A 225 -18.79 -42.24 -1.81
C ASN A 225 -19.58 -43.41 -1.21
N GLU A 226 -20.82 -43.21 -0.78
CA GLU A 226 -21.68 -44.29 -0.28
C GLU A 226 -21.90 -45.38 -1.33
N LYS A 227 -22.17 -44.98 -2.59
CA LYS A 227 -22.27 -45.93 -3.71
C LYS A 227 -20.96 -46.66 -4.00
N LEU A 228 -19.83 -45.98 -3.83
CA LEU A 228 -18.51 -46.59 -4.04
C LEU A 228 -18.23 -47.65 -2.97
N ASP A 229 -18.65 -47.41 -1.74
CA ASP A 229 -18.51 -48.32 -0.60
C ASP A 229 -19.46 -49.53 -0.72
N GLU A 230 -20.68 -49.34 -1.25
CA GLU A 230 -21.59 -50.45 -1.60
C GLU A 230 -21.03 -51.35 -2.71
N ILE A 231 -20.47 -50.75 -3.77
CA ILE A 231 -19.86 -51.50 -4.89
C ILE A 231 -18.62 -52.30 -4.43
N GLN A 232 -17.87 -51.77 -3.46
CA GLN A 232 -16.68 -52.46 -2.93
C GLN A 232 -17.03 -53.61 -1.95
N LYS A 233 -18.23 -53.60 -1.38
CA LYS A 233 -18.70 -54.65 -0.46
C LYS A 233 -19.39 -55.83 -1.17
N GLY A 234 -19.58 -55.75 -2.49
CA GLY A 234 -20.11 -56.82 -3.34
C GLY A 234 -21.60 -56.66 -3.63
#